data_AF-A0A537NBP1-F1
#
_entry.id   AF-A0A537NBP1-F1
#
_cell.length_a   1.000
_cell.length_b   1.000
_cell.length_c   1.000
_cell.angle_alpha   90.00
_cell.angle_beta   90.00
_cell.angle_gamma   90.00
#
_symmetry.space_group_name_H-M   'P 1'
#
loop_
_entity.id
_entity.type
_entity.pdbx_description
1 polymer ?
#
loop_
_entity_poly.entity_id
_entity_poly.type
_entity_poly.pdbx_seq_one_letter_code
_entity_poly.pdbx_strand_id
1 'polypeptide(L)'
;MSKHLASKAALILLLSAGPSAACDPEEMINELRAQCRDAITSAVGLAEPIKPELSAAERTSVDAKIKEATALCNADRYSDGYTATAKLSRFIGHVEARKGIAPVL
;
A
#
# COMPACT_ATOMS: atom_id res chain seq x y z
N MET A 1 -31.09 33.86 36.75
CA MET A 1 -30.12 33.62 35.65
C MET A 1 -29.04 32.69 36.17
N SER A 2 -29.03 31.37 35.87
CA SER A 2 -27.85 30.50 36.16
C SER A 2 -27.96 29.03 35.70
N LYS A 3 -29.01 28.59 34.98
CA LYS A 3 -29.10 27.18 34.54
C LYS A 3 -28.57 26.92 33.12
N HIS A 4 -28.45 27.96 32.29
CA HIS A 4 -27.96 27.82 30.90
C HIS A 4 -26.43 27.84 30.77
N LEU A 5 -25.70 28.25 31.81
CA LEU A 5 -24.24 28.29 31.79
C LEU A 5 -23.62 26.90 32.04
N ALA A 6 -24.20 26.10 32.92
CA ALA A 6 -23.71 24.74 33.22
C ALA A 6 -23.84 23.80 32.02
N SER A 7 -24.93 23.89 31.25
CA SER A 7 -25.16 23.04 30.08
C SER A 7 -24.22 23.34 28.91
N LYS A 8 -23.71 24.58 28.79
CA LYS A 8 -22.74 24.95 27.75
C LYS A 8 -21.33 24.50 28.11
N ALA A 9 -20.94 24.57 29.38
CA ALA A 9 -19.63 24.13 29.84
C ALA A 9 -19.42 22.61 29.69
N ALA A 10 -20.47 21.81 29.95
CA ALA A 10 -20.41 20.36 29.75
C ALA A 10 -20.26 19.96 28.27
N LEU A 11 -20.88 20.71 27.36
CA LEU A 11 -20.78 20.46 25.92
C LEU A 11 -19.36 20.76 25.39
N ILE A 12 -18.72 21.82 25.91
CA ILE A 12 -17.35 22.21 25.54
C ILE A 12 -16.33 21.18 26.03
N LEU A 13 -16.56 20.57 27.20
CA LEU A 13 -15.69 19.51 27.72
C LEU A 13 -15.75 18.22 26.88
N LEU A 14 -16.94 17.84 26.39
CA LEU A 14 -17.11 16.71 25.46
C LEU A 14 -16.48 16.96 24.08
N LEU A 15 -16.40 18.22 23.64
CA LEU A 15 -15.74 18.63 22.39
C LEU A 15 -14.22 18.82 22.54
N SER A 16 -13.71 18.80 23.78
CA SER A 16 -12.28 18.94 24.11
C SER A 16 -11.54 17.61 24.25
N ALA A 17 -12.25 16.48 24.15
CA ALA A 17 -11.64 15.22 23.78
C ALA A 17 -11.21 15.35 22.31
N GLY A 18 -10.05 15.95 22.10
CA GLY A 18 -9.41 16.00 20.79
C GLY A 18 -9.27 14.57 20.24
N PRO A 19 -9.16 14.41 18.91
CA PRO A 19 -9.06 13.12 18.23
C PRO A 19 -7.71 12.43 18.50
N SER A 20 -7.19 12.52 19.72
CA SER A 20 -5.97 11.85 20.19
C SER A 20 -6.16 10.33 20.30
N ALA A 21 -7.40 9.84 20.15
CA ALA A 21 -7.74 8.42 20.01
C ALA A 21 -8.01 8.00 18.54
N ALA A 22 -7.76 8.88 17.55
CA ALA A 22 -8.09 8.62 16.14
C ALA A 22 -6.92 8.10 15.28
N CYS A 23 -5.70 8.04 15.83
CA CYS A 23 -4.56 7.41 15.17
C CYS A 23 -3.72 6.72 16.24
N ASP A 24 -4.08 5.48 16.60
CA ASP A 24 -3.12 4.59 17.23
C ASP A 24 -1.94 4.41 16.24
N PRO A 25 -0.72 4.84 16.58
CA PRO A 25 0.41 4.75 15.67
C PRO A 25 0.72 3.31 15.26
N GLU A 26 0.48 2.33 16.14
CA GLU A 26 0.69 0.92 15.84
C GLU A 26 -0.37 0.40 14.85
N GLU A 27 -1.63 0.81 15.02
CA GLU A 27 -2.71 0.48 14.07
C GLU A 27 -2.41 1.07 12.68
N MET A 28 -1.96 2.32 12.62
CA MET A 28 -1.57 2.97 11.37
C MET A 28 -0.37 2.26 10.70
N ILE A 29 0.64 1.86 11.46
CA ILE A 29 1.79 1.10 10.95
C ILE A 29 1.33 -0.26 10.38
N ASN A 30 0.43 -0.95 11.08
CA ASN A 30 -0.11 -2.23 10.64
C ASN A 30 -0.92 -2.10 9.34
N GLU A 31 -1.74 -1.05 9.23
CA GLU A 31 -2.49 -0.75 8.01
C GLU A 31 -1.55 -0.43 6.84
N LEU A 32 -0.54 0.42 7.05
CA LEU A 32 0.45 0.73 6.01
C LEU A 32 1.20 -0.52 5.54
N ARG A 33 1.56 -1.43 6.46
CA ARG A 33 2.19 -2.71 6.13
C ARG A 33 1.24 -3.63 5.36
N ALA A 34 -0.04 -3.65 5.71
CA ALA A 34 -1.06 -4.42 5.00
C ALA A 34 -1.20 -3.91 3.56
N GLN A 35 -1.41 -2.60 3.38
CA GLN A 35 -1.52 -1.98 2.07
C GLN A 35 -0.27 -2.17 1.20
N CYS A 36 0.93 -2.11 1.80
CA CYS A 36 2.18 -2.35 1.09
C CYS A 36 2.26 -3.79 0.57
N ARG A 37 1.84 -4.77 1.37
CA ARG A 37 1.77 -6.17 0.95
C ARG A 37 0.68 -6.41 -0.10
N ASP A 38 -0.47 -5.78 0.02
CA ASP A 38 -1.58 -5.92 -0.94
C ASP A 38 -1.20 -5.34 -2.30
N ALA A 39 -0.47 -4.23 -2.33
CA ALA A 39 0.08 -3.67 -3.57
C ALA A 39 1.06 -4.65 -4.24
N ILE A 40 1.93 -5.33 -3.48
CA ILE A 40 2.83 -6.36 -4.01
C ILE A 40 2.02 -7.53 -4.56
N THR A 41 1.06 -8.04 -3.80
CA THR A 41 0.18 -9.15 -4.23
C THR A 41 -0.54 -8.80 -5.54
N SER A 42 -1.05 -7.58 -5.66
CA SER A 42 -1.70 -7.09 -6.88
C SER A 42 -0.74 -7.08 -8.06
N ALA A 43 0.48 -6.57 -7.88
CA ALA A 43 1.50 -6.57 -8.92
C ALA A 43 1.94 -7.99 -9.33
N VAL A 44 2.01 -8.93 -8.37
CA VAL A 44 2.28 -10.35 -8.65
C VAL A 44 1.14 -10.96 -9.46
N GLY A 45 -0.11 -10.68 -9.10
CA GLY A 45 -1.29 -11.12 -9.85
C GLY A 45 -1.27 -10.65 -11.30
N LEU A 46 -0.87 -9.40 -11.55
CA LEU A 46 -0.68 -8.86 -12.90
C LEU A 46 0.50 -9.52 -13.65
N ALA A 47 1.49 -10.04 -12.94
CA ALA A 47 2.63 -10.72 -13.56
C ALA A 47 2.30 -12.15 -14.01
N GLU A 48 1.35 -12.84 -13.36
CA GLU A 48 1.03 -14.25 -13.65
C GLU A 48 0.69 -14.52 -15.13
N PRO A 49 -0.21 -13.76 -15.79
CA PRO A 49 -0.58 -14.03 -17.18
C PRO A 49 0.59 -13.85 -18.16
N ILE A 50 1.55 -12.98 -17.82
CA ILE A 50 2.68 -12.66 -18.70
C ILE A 50 3.91 -13.54 -18.44
N LYS A 51 3.94 -14.35 -17.37
CA LYS A 51 5.08 -15.22 -17.05
C LYS A 51 5.57 -16.10 -18.22
N PRO A 52 4.70 -16.72 -19.03
CA PRO A 52 5.14 -17.53 -20.17
C PRO A 52 5.95 -16.72 -21.19
N GLU A 53 5.63 -15.43 -21.33
CA GLU A 53 6.22 -14.51 -22.30
C GLU A 53 7.54 -13.88 -21.85
N LEU A 54 7.84 -13.97 -20.54
CA LEU A 54 9.09 -13.48 -19.97
C LEU A 54 10.25 -14.41 -20.31
N SER A 55 11.36 -13.82 -20.75
CA SER A 55 12.65 -14.49 -20.79
C SER A 55 13.13 -14.91 -19.39
N ALA A 56 14.09 -15.83 -19.31
CA ALA A 56 14.66 -16.25 -18.02
C ALA A 56 15.25 -15.07 -17.21
N ALA A 57 15.90 -14.13 -17.89
CA ALA A 57 16.45 -12.92 -17.28
C ALA A 57 15.34 -12.00 -16.75
N GLU A 58 14.25 -11.83 -17.49
CA GLU A 58 13.10 -11.02 -17.07
C GLU A 58 12.38 -11.65 -15.87
N ARG A 59 12.19 -12.98 -15.85
CA ARG A 59 11.63 -13.69 -14.69
C ARG A 59 12.47 -13.47 -13.44
N THR A 60 13.79 -13.63 -13.57
CA THR A 60 14.74 -13.38 -12.47
C THR A 60 14.64 -11.93 -11.96
N SER A 61 14.49 -10.96 -12.87
CA SER A 61 14.33 -9.55 -12.50
C SER A 61 13.00 -9.30 -11.76
N VAL A 62 11.90 -9.89 -12.23
CA VAL A 62 10.59 -9.81 -11.56
C VAL A 62 10.67 -10.40 -10.15
N ASP A 63 11.22 -11.60 -10.00
CA ASP A 63 11.37 -12.26 -8.70
C ASP A 63 12.25 -11.44 -7.74
N ALA A 64 13.34 -10.86 -8.25
CA ALA A 64 14.20 -9.98 -7.48
C ALA A 64 13.47 -8.72 -7.01
N LYS A 65 12.63 -8.12 -7.86
CA LYS A 65 11.83 -6.92 -7.52
C LYS A 65 10.73 -7.22 -6.51
N ILE A 66 10.06 -8.36 -6.62
CA ILE A 66 9.08 -8.82 -5.62
C ILE A 66 9.76 -9.01 -4.27
N LYS A 67 10.92 -9.68 -4.25
CA LYS A 67 11.70 -9.89 -3.03
C LYS A 67 12.18 -8.58 -2.41
N GLU A 68 12.67 -7.63 -3.22
CA GLU A 68 13.08 -6.30 -2.79
C GLU A 68 11.91 -5.53 -2.17
N ALA A 69 10.77 -5.44 -2.87
CA ALA A 69 9.58 -4.75 -2.38
C ALA A 69 9.08 -5.35 -1.06
N THR A 70 9.04 -6.69 -0.98
CA THR A 70 8.62 -7.41 0.23
C THR A 70 9.54 -7.11 1.41
N ALA A 71 10.86 -7.12 1.18
CA ALA A 71 11.83 -6.79 2.22
C ALA A 71 11.69 -5.34 2.72
N LEU A 72 11.42 -4.39 1.81
CA LEU A 72 11.19 -2.99 2.15
C LEU A 72 9.90 -2.80 2.97
N CYS A 73 8.79 -3.42 2.56
CA CYS A 73 7.53 -3.36 3.32
C CYS A 73 7.67 -3.98 4.72
N ASN A 74 8.43 -5.09 4.86
CA ASN A 74 8.66 -5.74 6.15
C ASN A 74 9.63 -4.97 7.07
N ALA A 75 10.44 -4.08 6.50
CA ALA A 75 11.34 -3.19 7.23
C ALA A 75 10.71 -1.82 7.50
N ASP A 76 9.39 -1.70 7.37
CA ASP A 76 8.60 -0.47 7.54
C ASP A 76 9.03 0.70 6.61
N ARG A 77 9.72 0.38 5.51
CA ARG A 77 10.13 1.33 4.46
C ARG A 77 9.07 1.40 3.35
N TYR A 78 7.85 1.75 3.72
CA TYR A 78 6.69 1.64 2.84
C TYR A 78 6.82 2.44 1.55
N SER A 79 7.29 3.68 1.60
CA SER A 79 7.49 4.52 0.40
C SER A 79 8.44 3.88 -0.61
N ASP A 80 9.51 3.24 -0.12
CA ASP A 80 10.45 2.51 -0.97
C ASP A 80 9.83 1.22 -1.51
N GLY A 81 9.08 0.50 -0.68
CA GLY A 81 8.32 -0.70 -1.08
C GLY A 81 7.30 -0.41 -2.17
N TYR A 82 6.52 0.67 -2.04
CA TYR A 82 5.61 1.15 -3.07
C TYR A 82 6.34 1.57 -4.34
N THR A 83 7.49 2.24 -4.20
CA THR A 83 8.31 2.63 -5.36
C THR A 83 8.83 1.40 -6.13
N ALA A 84 9.29 0.36 -5.42
CA ALA A 84 9.71 -0.90 -6.02
C ALA A 84 8.54 -1.61 -6.72
N THR A 85 7.37 -1.63 -6.08
CA THR A 85 6.13 -2.20 -6.63
C THR A 85 5.67 -1.46 -7.88
N ALA A 86 5.68 -0.13 -7.88
CA ALA A 86 5.32 0.67 -9.05
C ALA A 86 6.27 0.44 -10.24
N LYS A 87 7.57 0.26 -9.98
CA LYS A 87 8.54 -0.12 -11.01
C LYS A 87 8.25 -1.50 -11.59
N LEU A 88 7.83 -2.46 -10.75
CA LEU A 88 7.39 -3.77 -11.20
C LEU A 88 6.13 -3.67 -12.09
N SER A 89 5.08 -2.96 -11.65
CA SER A 89 3.87 -2.76 -12.45
C SER A 89 4.15 -2.09 -13.79
N ARG A 90 5.05 -1.10 -13.82
CA ARG A 90 5.48 -0.45 -15.08
C ARG A 90 6.20 -1.42 -16.02
N PHE A 91 7.06 -2.29 -15.48
CA PHE A 91 7.72 -3.32 -16.28
C PHE A 91 6.71 -4.29 -16.88
N ILE A 92 5.73 -4.75 -16.10
CA ILE A 92 4.63 -5.63 -16.55
C ILE A 92 3.89 -4.96 -17.72
N GLY A 93 3.45 -3.71 -17.56
CA GLY A 93 2.78 -2.97 -18.63
C GLY A 93 3.63 -2.79 -19.89
N HIS A 94 4.96 -2.66 -19.75
CA HIS A 94 5.87 -2.64 -20.90
C HIS A 94 6.00 -4.01 -21.59
N VAL A 95 5.92 -5.12 -20.86
CA VAL A 95 5.88 -6.46 -21.46
C VAL A 95 4.56 -6.65 -22.20
N GLU A 96 3.43 -6.35 -21.55
CA GLU A 96 2.10 -6.46 -22.15
C GLU A 96 2.00 -5.69 -23.47
N ALA A 97 2.41 -4.42 -23.47
CA ALA A 97 2.41 -3.58 -24.67
C ALA A 97 3.32 -4.11 -25.78
N ARG A 98 4.52 -4.60 -25.45
CA ARG A 98 5.46 -5.19 -26.43
C ARG A 98 4.94 -6.47 -27.05
N LYS A 99 4.13 -7.23 -26.30
CA LYS A 99 3.64 -8.56 -26.70
C LYS A 99 2.20 -8.54 -27.23
N GLY A 100 1.51 -7.40 -27.16
CA GLY A 100 0.11 -7.28 -27.55
C GLY A 100 -0.83 -8.03 -26.61
N ILE A 101 -0.44 -8.22 -25.34
CA ILE A 101 -1.28 -8.86 -24.33
C ILE A 101 -2.23 -7.81 -23.78
N ALA A 102 -3.53 -8.10 -23.79
CA ALA A 102 -4.50 -7.23 -23.16
C ALA A 102 -4.32 -7.29 -21.64
N PRO A 103 -4.27 -6.16 -20.93
CA PRO A 103 -4.17 -6.16 -19.48
C PRO A 103 -5.40 -6.85 -18.88
N VAL A 104 -5.16 -7.75 -17.93
CA VAL A 104 -6.22 -8.40 -17.17
C VAL A 104 -6.48 -7.54 -15.94
N LEU A 105 -7.58 -6.78 -15.97
CA LEU A 105 -8.06 -5.94 -14.87
C LEU A 105 -8.87 -6.77 -13.86
#